data_AF-A0A511CZG6-F1
#
_entry.id   AF-A0A511CZG6-F1
#
_cell.length_a   1.000
_cell.length_b   1.000
_cell.length_c   1.000
_cell.angle_alpha   90.00
_cell.angle_beta   90.00
_cell.angle_gamma   90.00
#
_symmetry.space_group_name_H-M   'P 1'
#
loop_
_entity.id
_entity.type
_entity.pdbx_description
1 polymer ?
#
loop_
_entity_poly.entity_id
_entity_poly.type
_entity_poly.pdbx_seq_one_letter_code
_entity_poly.pdbx_strand_id
1 'polypeptide(L)'
;MVSPQKRRGDDFERAVQDHLRSNGFPWCGRTRAGYARDHGDLHLVPGPAVIVQCKNVARLALPEWLSQLAEQVAEAGADHGVLVVKRRGVADPGRSYAVMELDAMARLLRAAGYGSELEVAG
;
A
#
# COMPACT_ATOMS: atom_id res chain seq x y z
N MET A 1 10.10 12.42 -22.44
CA MET A 1 8.80 13.04 -22.07
C MET A 1 8.01 12.01 -21.25
N VAL A 2 7.59 12.34 -20.02
CA VAL A 2 6.80 11.42 -19.17
C VAL A 2 5.38 11.37 -19.70
N SER A 3 4.80 10.17 -19.87
CA SER A 3 3.44 10.03 -20.36
C SER A 3 2.43 10.65 -19.38
N PRO A 4 1.28 11.19 -19.85
CA PRO A 4 0.26 11.74 -18.97
C PRO A 4 -0.23 10.76 -17.90
N GLN A 5 -0.27 9.47 -18.22
CA GLN A 5 -0.65 8.41 -17.29
C GLN A 5 0.39 8.23 -16.19
N LYS A 6 1.69 8.18 -16.54
CA LYS A 6 2.77 8.07 -15.56
C LYS A 6 2.78 9.26 -14.60
N ARG A 7 2.61 10.48 -15.12
CA ARG A 7 2.50 11.70 -14.29
C ARG A 7 1.33 11.62 -13.29
N ARG A 8 0.15 11.18 -13.73
CA ARG A 8 -1.03 11.00 -12.85
C ARG A 8 -0.80 9.95 -11.76
N GLY A 9 0.03 8.93 -12.03
CA GLY A 9 0.47 7.96 -11.04
C GLY A 9 1.38 8.61 -10.00
N ASP A 10 2.47 9.23 -10.46
CA ASP A 10 3.45 9.93 -9.61
C ASP A 10 2.80 11.00 -8.72
N ASP A 11 1.84 11.77 -9.26
CA ASP A 11 1.09 12.79 -8.51
C ASP A 11 0.21 12.15 -7.42
N PHE A 12 -0.40 11.00 -7.71
CA PHE A 12 -1.25 10.30 -6.75
C PHE A 12 -0.42 9.63 -5.65
N GLU A 13 0.70 8.99 -5.99
CA GLU A 13 1.66 8.44 -5.01
C GLU A 13 2.10 9.51 -4.02
N ARG A 14 2.46 10.70 -4.52
CA ARG A 14 2.84 11.84 -3.68
C ARG A 14 1.71 12.28 -2.76
N ALA A 15 0.48 12.42 -3.28
CA ALA A 15 -0.67 12.82 -2.48
C ALA A 15 -0.99 11.82 -1.36
N VAL A 16 -0.84 10.52 -1.63
CA VAL A 16 -1.00 9.45 -0.61
C VAL A 16 0.10 9.54 0.42
N GLN A 17 1.35 9.70 0.00
CA GLN A 17 2.50 9.86 0.90
C GLN A 17 2.30 11.05 1.86
N ASP A 18 1.96 12.23 1.33
CA ASP A 18 1.77 13.44 2.13
C ASP A 18 0.59 13.29 3.09
N HIS A 19 -0.49 12.64 2.65
CA HIS A 19 -1.63 12.32 3.51
C HIS A 19 -1.22 11.41 4.67
N LEU A 20 -0.52 10.31 4.40
CA LEU A 20 -0.07 9.36 5.44
C LEU A 20 0.89 10.01 6.43
N ARG A 21 1.83 10.83 5.95
CA ARG A 21 2.74 11.61 6.82
C ARG A 21 2.00 12.53 7.77
N SER A 22 0.95 13.17 7.28
CA SER A 22 0.10 14.05 8.08
C SER A 22 -0.81 13.29 9.06
N ASN A 23 -0.95 11.97 8.89
CA ASN A 23 -1.80 11.09 9.70
C ASN A 23 -0.99 10.09 10.55
N GLY A 24 0.16 10.53 11.05
CA GLY A 24 0.93 9.75 12.04
C GLY A 24 1.93 8.76 11.46
N PHE A 25 2.15 8.77 10.14
CA PHE A 25 3.21 7.98 9.48
C PHE A 25 4.32 8.88 8.92
N PRO A 26 5.06 9.63 9.78
CA PRO A 26 6.00 10.66 9.33
C PRO A 26 7.14 10.11 8.46
N TRP A 27 7.42 8.81 8.58
CA TRP A 27 8.48 8.13 7.84
C TRP A 27 8.04 7.61 6.46
N CYS A 28 6.74 7.71 6.13
CA CYS A 28 6.22 7.20 4.87
C CYS A 28 7.02 7.77 3.70
N GLY A 29 7.54 6.91 2.84
CA GLY A 29 8.53 7.28 1.84
C GLY A 29 8.41 6.44 0.58
N ARG A 30 8.77 7.02 -0.57
CA ARG A 30 8.90 6.24 -1.80
C ARG A 30 10.00 5.19 -1.64
N THR A 31 9.76 4.02 -2.21
CA THR A 31 10.76 2.97 -2.32
C THR A 31 11.98 3.52 -3.06
N ARG A 32 13.19 3.32 -2.50
CA ARG A 32 14.42 3.88 -3.08
C ARG A 32 14.76 3.17 -4.39
N ALA A 33 15.17 3.93 -5.41
CA ALA A 33 15.77 3.36 -6.60
C ALA A 33 17.07 2.63 -6.22
N GLY A 34 17.17 1.34 -6.54
CA GLY A 34 18.33 0.50 -6.21
C GLY A 34 18.02 -0.75 -5.39
N TYR A 35 16.79 -0.90 -4.88
CA TYR A 35 16.34 -2.25 -4.54
C TYR A 35 16.29 -3.07 -5.82
N ALA A 36 16.89 -4.26 -5.80
CA ALA A 36 16.89 -5.17 -6.96
C ALA A 36 15.49 -5.70 -7.29
N ARG A 37 14.49 -5.42 -6.44
CA ARG A 37 13.13 -5.98 -6.50
C ARG A 37 12.08 -4.90 -6.30
N ASP A 38 10.85 -5.21 -6.67
CA ASP A 38 9.69 -4.31 -6.56
C ASP A 38 9.10 -4.38 -5.13
N HIS A 39 9.45 -3.41 -4.28
CA HIS A 39 8.96 -3.33 -2.89
C HIS A 39 7.73 -2.41 -2.74
N GLY A 40 6.94 -2.27 -3.81
CA GLY A 40 5.78 -1.37 -3.85
C GLY A 40 6.16 0.10 -4.06
N ASP A 41 5.15 0.98 -4.11
CA ASP A 41 5.34 2.41 -4.42
C ASP A 41 5.84 3.19 -3.20
N LEU A 42 5.29 2.88 -2.02
CA LEU A 42 5.64 3.52 -0.75
C LEU A 42 5.90 2.48 0.34
N HIS A 43 6.85 2.78 1.21
CA HIS A 43 6.99 2.14 2.51
C HIS A 43 6.29 3.03 3.54
N LEU A 44 5.28 2.49 4.23
CA LEU A 44 4.48 3.24 5.20
C LEU A 44 5.27 3.57 6.49
N VAL A 45 6.14 2.64 6.88
CA VAL A 45 7.04 2.71 8.05
C VAL A 45 8.49 2.55 7.61
N PRO A 46 9.50 2.80 8.46
CA PRO A 46 10.90 2.54 8.11
C PRO A 46 11.11 1.06 7.71
N GLY A 47 11.72 0.84 6.54
CA GLY A 47 11.90 -0.52 5.99
C GLY A 47 10.65 -1.03 5.25
N PRO A 48 10.67 -2.27 4.72
CA PRO A 48 9.58 -2.82 3.92
C PRO A 48 8.46 -3.46 4.77
N ALA A 49 8.43 -3.30 6.10
CA ALA A 49 7.47 -4.00 6.97
C ALA A 49 6.00 -3.77 6.55
N VAL A 50 5.66 -2.56 6.10
CA VAL A 50 4.35 -2.26 5.51
C VAL A 50 4.53 -1.53 4.19
N ILE A 51 4.17 -2.18 3.09
CA ILE A 51 4.23 -1.62 1.74
C ILE A 51 2.87 -1.13 1.27
N VAL A 52 2.87 -0.10 0.44
CA VAL A 52 1.67 0.48 -0.17
C VAL A 52 1.84 0.49 -1.68
N GLN A 53 0.85 -0.06 -2.38
CA GLN A 53 0.74 0.02 -3.83
C GLN A 53 -0.41 0.96 -4.21
N CYS A 54 -0.10 2.02 -4.94
CA CYS A 54 -1.06 3.02 -5.38
C CYS A 54 -1.65 2.65 -6.76
N LYS A 55 -2.96 2.83 -6.93
CA LYS A 55 -3.64 2.69 -8.24
C LYS A 55 -4.51 3.92 -8.52
N ASN A 56 -4.21 4.60 -9.62
CA ASN A 56 -5.01 5.70 -10.16
C ASN A 56 -5.45 5.37 -11.59
N VAL A 57 -6.52 4.58 -11.71
CA VAL A 57 -7.03 4.07 -12.98
C VAL A 57 -8.55 4.21 -13.07
N ALA A 58 -9.08 4.21 -14.31
CA ALA A 58 -10.50 4.41 -14.54
C ALA A 58 -11.37 3.17 -14.23
N ARG A 59 -10.81 1.97 -14.39
CA ARG A 59 -11.48 0.68 -14.16
C ARG A 59 -10.73 -0.08 -13.06
N LEU A 60 -11.48 -0.65 -12.13
CA LEU A 60 -10.94 -1.48 -11.06
C LEU A 60 -10.61 -2.89 -11.57
N ALA A 61 -9.47 -3.43 -11.16
CA ALA A 61 -9.05 -4.82 -11.37
C ALA A 61 -8.54 -5.41 -10.04
N LEU A 62 -9.38 -5.32 -9.00
CA LEU A 62 -9.01 -5.71 -7.63
C LEU A 62 -8.45 -7.14 -7.51
N PRO A 63 -9.03 -8.18 -8.16
CA PRO A 63 -8.49 -9.54 -8.03
C PRO A 63 -7.03 -9.64 -8.49
N GLU A 64 -6.73 -9.09 -9.67
CA GLU A 64 -5.38 -9.07 -10.24
C GLU A 64 -4.40 -8.30 -9.33
N TRP A 65 -4.80 -7.12 -8.87
CA TRP A 65 -3.92 -6.28 -8.04
C TRP A 65 -3.68 -6.86 -6.65
N LEU A 66 -4.65 -7.57 -6.08
CA LEU A 66 -4.47 -8.25 -4.79
C LEU A 66 -3.53 -9.45 -4.92
N SER A 67 -3.61 -10.22 -6.01
CA SER A 67 -2.63 -11.26 -6.32
C SER A 67 -1.22 -10.69 -6.48
N GLN A 68 -1.06 -9.63 -7.27
CA GLN A 68 0.24 -8.94 -7.44
C GLN A 68 0.77 -8.38 -6.12
N LEU A 69 -0.10 -7.78 -5.29
CA LEU A 69 0.30 -7.25 -4.00
C LEU A 69 0.77 -8.36 -3.05
N ALA A 70 0.12 -9.52 -3.05
CA ALA A 70 0.56 -10.67 -2.25
C ALA A 70 1.96 -11.16 -2.67
N GLU A 71 2.22 -11.23 -3.98
CA GLU A 71 3.55 -11.54 -4.53
C GLU A 71 4.60 -10.49 -4.12
N GLN A 72 4.27 -9.21 -4.23
CA GLN A 72 5.15 -8.11 -3.80
C GLN A 72 5.44 -8.16 -2.30
N VAL A 73 4.45 -8.45 -1.46
CA VAL A 73 4.65 -8.60 0.00
C VAL A 73 5.64 -9.73 0.29
N ALA A 74 5.47 -10.88 -0.36
CA ALA A 74 6.37 -12.02 -0.20
C ALA A 74 7.79 -11.69 -0.67
N GLU A 75 7.94 -11.07 -1.85
CA GLU A 75 9.24 -10.71 -2.42
C GLU A 75 9.95 -9.62 -1.61
N ALA A 76 9.19 -8.67 -1.07
CA ALA A 76 9.71 -7.60 -0.24
C ALA A 76 10.12 -8.05 1.16
N GLY A 77 9.70 -9.24 1.59
CA GLY A 77 9.76 -9.67 2.99
C GLY A 77 8.96 -8.72 3.90
N ALA A 78 7.85 -8.19 3.38
CA ALA A 78 6.97 -7.30 4.12
C ALA A 78 6.02 -8.10 5.03
N ASP A 79 5.62 -7.52 6.16
CA ASP A 79 4.61 -8.12 7.03
C ASP A 79 3.21 -7.90 6.44
N HIS A 80 2.99 -6.72 5.87
CA HIS A 80 1.70 -6.28 5.35
C HIS A 80 1.84 -5.50 4.03
N GLY A 81 0.83 -5.64 3.18
CA GLY A 81 0.68 -4.83 1.96
C GLY A 81 -0.71 -4.23 1.89
N VAL A 82 -0.80 -2.96 1.49
CA VAL A 82 -2.07 -2.24 1.32
C VAL A 82 -2.17 -1.68 -0.09
N LEU A 83 -3.27 -2.00 -0.77
CA LEU A 83 -3.60 -1.36 -2.03
C LEU A 83 -4.34 -0.04 -1.75
N VAL A 84 -3.78 1.09 -2.19
CA VAL A 84 -4.43 2.40 -2.11
C VAL A 84 -4.96 2.79 -3.48
N VAL A 85 -6.29 2.78 -3.64
CA VAL A 85 -6.96 3.03 -4.92
C VAL A 85 -7.63 4.40 -4.91
N LYS A 86 -7.29 5.26 -5.86
CA LYS A 86 -7.90 6.59 -5.97
C LYS A 86 -9.41 6.46 -6.15
N ARG A 87 -10.17 7.13 -5.29
CA ARG A 87 -11.62 7.26 -5.47
C ARG A 87 -11.92 8.22 -6.61
N ARG A 88 -12.56 7.72 -7.66
CA ARG A 88 -12.86 8.50 -8.88
C ARG A 88 -13.71 9.73 -8.56
N GLY A 89 -13.31 10.88 -9.13
CA GLY A 89 -14.00 12.16 -8.93
C GLY A 89 -13.75 12.81 -7.56
N VAL A 90 -12.92 12.23 -6.69
CA VAL A 90 -12.60 12.77 -5.37
C VAL A 90 -11.16 13.26 -5.34
N ALA A 91 -10.98 14.55 -5.05
CA ALA A 91 -9.66 15.18 -4.99
C ALA A 91 -8.90 14.77 -3.73
N ASP A 92 -9.61 14.74 -2.59
CA ASP A 92 -9.05 14.39 -1.27
C ASP A 92 -8.44 12.98 -1.26
N PRO A 93 -7.11 12.85 -1.06
CA PRO A 93 -6.43 11.55 -1.01
C PRO A 93 -6.89 10.68 0.17
N GLY A 94 -7.33 11.27 1.29
CA GLY A 94 -7.80 10.53 2.47
C GLY A 94 -9.11 9.76 2.25
N ARG A 95 -9.80 10.04 1.14
CA ARG A 95 -11.01 9.32 0.72
C ARG A 95 -10.75 8.26 -0.34
N SER A 96 -9.48 7.96 -0.61
CA SER A 96 -9.07 6.80 -1.42
C SER A 96 -9.45 5.51 -0.70
N TYR A 97 -9.61 4.43 -1.45
CA TYR A 97 -9.88 3.13 -0.86
C TYR A 97 -8.57 2.49 -0.39
N ALA A 98 -8.51 2.06 0.87
CA ALA A 98 -7.49 1.12 1.34
C ALA A 98 -8.09 -0.28 1.23
N VAL A 99 -7.47 -1.14 0.44
CA VAL A 99 -7.98 -2.48 0.11
C VAL A 99 -6.93 -3.51 0.44
N MET A 100 -7.36 -4.58 1.10
CA MET A 100 -6.59 -5.76 1.44
C MET A 100 -7.50 -6.99 1.31
N GLU A 101 -6.92 -8.17 1.21
CA GLU A 101 -7.68 -9.39 1.49
C GLU A 101 -8.11 -9.43 2.97
N LEU A 102 -9.24 -10.08 3.25
CA LEU A 102 -9.80 -10.13 4.60
C LEU A 102 -8.81 -10.71 5.62
N ASP A 103 -8.09 -11.76 5.25
CA ASP A 103 -7.10 -12.41 6.11
C ASP A 103 -5.89 -11.50 6.40
N ALA A 104 -5.42 -10.75 5.39
CA ALA A 104 -4.36 -9.76 5.56
C ALA A 104 -4.80 -8.60 6.48
N MET A 105 -6.05 -8.13 6.35
CA MET A 105 -6.63 -7.15 7.27
C MET A 105 -6.68 -7.71 8.71
N ALA A 106 -7.11 -8.96 8.89
CA ALA A 106 -7.17 -9.58 10.20
C ALA A 106 -5.78 -9.69 10.86
N ARG A 107 -4.75 -10.06 10.08
CA ARG A 107 -3.35 -10.04 10.54
C ARG A 107 -2.91 -8.64 10.98
N LEU A 108 -3.16 -7.62 10.16
CA LEU A 108 -2.81 -6.24 10.46
C LEU A 108 -3.47 -5.75 11.75
N LEU A 109 -4.77 -6.01 11.94
CA LEU A 109 -5.49 -5.58 13.13
C LEU A 109 -5.01 -6.29 14.40
N ARG A 110 -4.66 -7.59 14.32
CA ARG A 110 -4.03 -8.30 15.44
C ARG A 110 -2.67 -7.71 15.78
N ALA A 111 -1.82 -7.47 14.78
CA ALA A 111 -0.50 -6.85 14.98
C ALA A 111 -0.61 -5.44 15.58
N ALA A 112 -1.68 -4.71 15.26
CA ALA A 112 -1.99 -3.40 15.84
C ALA A 112 -2.61 -3.46 17.25
N GLY A 113 -2.78 -4.65 17.84
CA GLY A 113 -3.30 -4.84 19.20
C GLY A 113 -4.83 -4.85 19.32
N TYR A 114 -5.57 -4.93 18.21
CA TYR A 114 -7.04 -5.00 18.21
C TYR A 114 -7.60 -6.43 18.28
N GLY A 115 -6.74 -7.44 18.45
CA GLY A 115 -7.15 -8.83 18.60
C GLY A 115 -6.13 -9.66 19.39
N SER A 116 -6.50 -10.89 19.74
CA SER A 116 -5.65 -11.83 20.48
C SER A 116 -4.70 -12.60 19.58
N GLU A 117 -3.60 -13.10 20.16
CA GLU A 117 -2.74 -14.08 19.49
C GLU A 117 -3.52 -15.36 19.16
N LEU A 118 -3.14 -16.00 18.06
CA LEU A 118 -3.70 -17.31 17.71
C LEU A 118 -2.91 -18.38 18.45
N GLU A 119 -3.60 -19.25 19.17
CA GLU A 119 -2.99 -20.47 19.69
C GLU A 119 -2.54 -21.31 18.48
N VAL A 120 -1.23 -21.54 18.36
CA VAL A 120 -0.72 -22.45 17.33
C VAL A 120 -1.10 -23.86 17.78
N ALA A 121 -2.09 -24.45 17.11
CA ALA A 121 -2.32 -25.88 17.24
C ALA A 121 -1.07 -26.60 16.72
N GLY A 122 -0.33 -27.22 17.64
CA GLY A 122 0.90 -27.98 17.35
C GLY A 122 0.66 -29.21 16.48
#